data_AF-A0A966EJM4-F1
#
_entry.id   AF-A0A966EJM4-F1
#
_cell.length_a   1.000
_cell.length_b   1.000
_cell.length_c   1.000
_cell.angle_alpha   90.00
_cell.angle_beta   90.00
_cell.angle_gamma   90.00
#
_symmetry.space_group_name_H-M   'P 1'
#
loop_
_entity.id
_entity.type
_entity.pdbx_description
1 polymer ?
#
loop_
_entity_poly.entity_id
_entity_poly.type
_entity_poly.pdbx_seq_one_letter_code
_entity_poly.pdbx_strand_id
1 'polypeptide(L)'
;MLVYFRKHQKTVMLFVAVIVIIAFTFFYDAGRGPDKVKNAELFRIDDKWYTQNDYEKLLYKLNIVYQLRSMDYFNFASQITSVRNNQNQNGMAQAFAYNLTILRNRAKSLGLYVSNAEVENEIQRMDIFQVRDTMGQPLNRFNLNAWEYFKSTALAGDFTEKDFTQLIKDKISYVKLTELVGSGVIPSKHEVDMVYKKENQNVIAYIIKEPIEKSKEGIETTKEEIAEHYNKLKDENDSLLNKPEKRSFEYAFFPNPTYVKPEPAPESAPEPAPEPAPEPAPEPAPEPAPEPAPEPAPEPAPEPAPEPAPEP
;
A
#
# COMPACT_ATOMS: atom_id res chain seq x y z
N MET A 1 -7.63 28.49 -72.23
CA MET A 1 -7.32 28.15 -70.82
C MET A 1 -6.91 26.68 -70.64
N LEU A 2 -7.69 25.71 -71.13
CA LEU A 2 -7.37 24.26 -71.00
C LEU A 2 -6.08 23.79 -71.71
N VAL A 3 -5.72 24.39 -72.85
CA VAL A 3 -4.51 24.01 -73.63
C VAL A 3 -3.22 24.43 -72.91
N TYR A 4 -3.24 25.58 -72.22
CA TYR A 4 -2.10 26.08 -71.43
C TYR A 4 -1.82 25.16 -70.23
N PHE A 5 -2.87 24.76 -69.51
CA PHE A 5 -2.76 23.78 -68.43
C PHE A 5 -2.21 22.43 -68.90
N ARG A 6 -2.63 21.96 -70.08
CA ARG A 6 -2.17 20.68 -70.63
C ARG A 6 -0.69 20.69 -71.04
N LYS A 7 -0.18 21.83 -71.53
CA LYS A 7 1.24 22.00 -71.90
C LYS A 7 2.18 22.08 -70.69
N HIS A 8 1.74 22.72 -69.61
CA HIS A 8 2.54 22.91 -68.39
C HIS A 8 2.19 21.92 -67.28
N GLN A 9 1.31 20.94 -67.53
CA GLN A 9 0.82 20.00 -66.52
C GLN A 9 1.94 19.27 -65.78
N LYS A 10 2.99 18.82 -66.49
CA LYS A 10 4.14 18.14 -65.87
C LYS A 10 4.94 19.08 -64.96
N THR A 11 5.16 20.32 -65.39
CA THR A 11 5.89 21.33 -64.61
C THR A 11 5.11 21.76 -63.38
N VAL A 12 3.79 21.93 -63.51
CA VAL A 12 2.89 22.27 -62.40
C VAL A 12 2.80 21.12 -61.41
N MET A 13 2.65 19.87 -61.88
CA MET A 13 2.68 18.69 -61.00
C MET A 13 4.00 18.52 -60.28
N LEU A 14 5.13 18.77 -60.96
CA LEU A 14 6.45 18.73 -60.31
C LEU A 14 6.55 19.81 -59.22
N PHE A 15 6.09 21.02 -59.51
CA PHE A 15 6.12 22.12 -58.55
C PHE A 15 5.23 21.84 -57.32
N VAL A 16 4.02 21.31 -57.54
CA VAL A 16 3.12 20.86 -56.47
C VAL A 16 3.75 19.71 -55.69
N ALA A 17 4.37 18.73 -56.35
CA ALA A 17 5.05 17.62 -55.68
C ALA A 17 6.21 18.10 -54.81
N VAL A 18 7.00 19.06 -55.29
CA VAL A 18 8.09 19.66 -54.51
C VAL A 18 7.54 20.44 -53.31
N ILE A 19 6.46 21.21 -53.48
CA ILE A 19 5.80 21.89 -52.35
C ILE A 19 5.25 20.88 -51.34
N VAL A 20 4.64 19.79 -51.79
CA VAL A 20 4.14 18.72 -50.91
C VAL A 20 5.29 18.04 -50.19
N ILE A 21 6.39 17.74 -50.87
CA ILE A 21 7.59 17.16 -50.25
C ILE A 21 8.18 18.12 -49.21
N ILE A 22 8.31 19.42 -49.53
CA ILE A 22 8.78 20.43 -48.58
C ILE A 22 7.82 20.55 -47.39
N ALA A 23 6.51 20.57 -47.62
CA ALA A 23 5.49 20.58 -46.58
C ALA A 23 5.57 19.32 -45.71
N PHE A 24 5.75 18.13 -46.28
CA PHE A 24 5.99 16.91 -45.51
C PHE A 24 7.33 16.97 -44.76
N THR A 25 8.41 17.52 -45.32
CA THR A 25 9.66 17.64 -44.55
C THR A 25 9.58 18.66 -43.42
N PHE A 26 8.74 19.70 -43.54
CA PHE A 26 8.63 20.77 -42.55
C PHE A 26 7.55 20.48 -41.48
N PHE A 27 6.43 19.85 -41.85
CA PHE A 27 5.35 19.45 -40.94
C PHE A 27 5.50 18.02 -40.42
N TYR A 28 6.15 17.13 -41.17
CA TYR A 28 6.50 15.75 -40.80
C TYR A 28 8.01 15.63 -40.53
N ASP A 29 8.59 16.68 -39.93
CA ASP A 29 9.91 16.60 -39.31
C ASP A 29 9.90 15.43 -38.30
N ALA A 30 10.55 14.33 -38.67
CA ALA A 30 10.68 13.10 -37.89
C ALA A 30 11.34 13.32 -36.51
N GLY A 31 11.79 14.55 -36.23
CA GLY A 31 12.30 14.99 -34.95
C GLY A 31 11.36 15.84 -34.09
N ARG A 32 10.10 16.08 -34.45
CA ARG A 32 9.13 16.83 -33.61
C ARG A 32 7.89 16.00 -33.23
N GLY A 33 8.01 14.67 -33.29
CA GLY A 33 6.96 13.75 -32.86
C GLY A 33 6.91 13.54 -31.33
N PRO A 34 5.79 12.99 -30.81
CA PRO A 34 5.61 12.64 -29.40
C PRO A 34 6.73 11.74 -28.82
N ASP A 35 7.45 11.01 -29.68
CA ASP A 35 8.53 10.12 -29.28
C ASP A 35 9.81 10.83 -28.80
N LYS A 36 10.06 12.08 -29.22
CA LYS A 36 11.17 12.87 -28.66
C LYS A 36 10.92 13.27 -27.21
N VAL A 37 9.67 13.56 -26.85
CA VAL A 37 9.30 13.90 -25.48
C VAL A 37 9.42 12.67 -24.58
N LYS A 38 8.99 11.50 -25.06
CA LYS A 38 9.09 10.22 -24.31
C LYS A 38 10.52 9.78 -24.01
N ASN A 39 11.45 10.02 -24.93
CA ASN A 39 12.87 9.65 -24.76
C ASN A 39 13.74 10.79 -24.21
N ALA A 40 13.16 11.93 -23.86
CA ALA A 40 13.90 13.02 -23.24
C ALA A 40 14.43 12.58 -21.87
N GLU A 41 15.71 12.85 -21.62
CA GLU A 41 16.31 12.68 -20.30
C GLU A 41 15.60 13.59 -19.29
N LEU A 42 15.01 13.00 -18.26
CA LEU A 42 14.21 13.72 -17.26
C LEU A 42 14.97 13.89 -15.96
N PHE A 43 15.56 12.81 -15.45
CA PHE A 43 16.29 12.83 -14.19
C PHE A 43 17.41 11.81 -14.16
N ARG A 44 18.39 12.04 -13.29
CA ARG A 44 19.54 11.16 -13.09
C ARG A 44 19.59 10.68 -11.65
N ILE A 45 19.78 9.39 -11.47
CA ILE A 45 20.08 8.78 -10.16
C ILE A 45 21.34 7.94 -10.34
N ASP A 46 22.30 8.15 -9.45
CA ASP A 46 23.66 7.66 -9.60
C ASP A 46 24.22 8.08 -10.99
N ASP A 47 24.72 7.12 -11.77
CA ASP A 47 25.27 7.34 -13.11
C ASP A 47 24.29 7.02 -14.25
N LYS A 48 23.00 6.82 -13.94
CA LYS A 48 21.99 6.45 -14.94
C LYS A 48 20.96 7.57 -15.17
N TRP A 49 20.81 7.97 -16.43
CA TRP A 49 19.71 8.81 -16.88
C TRP A 49 18.42 8.00 -17.04
N TYR A 50 17.32 8.60 -16.61
CA TYR A 50 15.97 8.08 -16.74
C TYR A 50 15.19 9.01 -17.65
N THR A 51 14.46 8.40 -18.57
CA THR A 51 13.67 9.11 -19.57
C THR A 51 12.28 9.49 -19.03
N GLN A 52 11.58 10.38 -19.74
CA GLN A 52 10.17 10.66 -19.48
C GLN A 52 9.30 9.38 -19.49
N ASN A 53 9.59 8.44 -20.40
CA ASN A 53 8.90 7.16 -20.46
C ASN A 53 9.18 6.28 -19.22
N ASP A 54 10.41 6.29 -18.70
CA ASP A 54 10.73 5.59 -17.45
C ASP A 54 9.95 6.17 -16.27
N TYR A 55 9.84 7.50 -16.22
CA TYR A 55 9.06 8.21 -15.22
C TYR A 55 7.58 7.82 -15.25
N GLU A 56 6.95 7.86 -16.44
CA GLU A 56 5.56 7.46 -16.63
C GLU A 56 5.31 6.00 -16.23
N LYS A 57 6.23 5.09 -16.60
CA LYS A 57 6.20 3.68 -16.16
C LYS A 57 6.27 3.50 -14.65
N LEU A 58 7.04 4.33 -13.96
CA LEU A 58 7.06 4.33 -12.50
C LEU A 58 5.72 4.82 -11.94
N LEU A 59 5.12 5.86 -12.51
CA LEU A 59 3.84 6.40 -12.03
C LEU A 59 2.66 5.45 -12.21
N TYR A 60 2.63 4.61 -13.26
CA TYR A 60 1.57 3.60 -13.42
C TYR A 60 1.50 2.66 -12.20
N LYS A 61 2.63 2.35 -11.56
CA LYS A 61 2.65 1.53 -10.34
C LYS A 61 1.90 2.19 -9.18
N LEU A 62 1.98 3.51 -9.05
CA LEU A 62 1.29 4.25 -7.99
C LEU A 62 -0.23 4.16 -8.15
N ASN A 63 -0.74 4.24 -9.39
CA ASN A 63 -2.16 4.05 -9.68
C ASN A 63 -2.63 2.64 -9.29
N ILE A 64 -1.83 1.62 -9.62
CA ILE A 64 -2.15 0.23 -9.28
C ILE A 64 -2.16 0.02 -7.77
N VAL A 65 -1.24 0.63 -7.01
CA VAL A 65 -1.26 0.57 -5.54
C VAL A 65 -2.61 1.03 -4.98
N TYR A 66 -3.17 2.14 -5.47
CA TYR A 66 -4.48 2.60 -5.03
C TYR A 66 -5.61 1.66 -5.46
N GLN A 67 -5.50 1.03 -6.64
CA GLN A 67 -6.47 0.03 -7.12
C GLN A 67 -6.45 -1.26 -6.29
N LEU A 68 -5.30 -1.65 -5.73
CA LEU A 68 -5.18 -2.83 -4.87
C LEU A 68 -5.98 -2.72 -3.57
N ARG A 69 -6.31 -1.49 -3.12
CA ARG A 69 -7.01 -1.23 -1.84
C ARG A 69 -6.37 -1.93 -0.64
N SER A 70 -5.08 -2.24 -0.72
CA SER A 70 -4.33 -2.90 0.35
C SER A 70 -3.68 -1.85 1.22
N MET A 71 -3.92 -1.93 2.54
CA MET A 71 -3.29 -1.03 3.50
C MET A 71 -1.77 -1.15 3.47
N ASP A 72 -1.21 -2.35 3.29
CA ASP A 72 0.23 -2.56 3.22
C ASP A 72 0.87 -1.86 2.01
N TYR A 73 0.23 -1.98 0.84
CA TYR A 73 0.69 -1.31 -0.37
C TYR A 73 0.49 0.21 -0.30
N PHE A 74 -0.61 0.67 0.30
CA PHE A 74 -0.84 2.09 0.57
C PHE A 74 0.23 2.66 1.49
N ASN A 75 0.56 1.97 2.58
CA ASN A 75 1.62 2.37 3.51
C ASN A 75 2.98 2.39 2.81
N PHE A 76 3.31 1.35 2.03
CA PHE A 76 4.51 1.33 1.21
C PHE A 76 4.57 2.55 0.28
N ALA A 77 3.52 2.83 -0.50
CA ALA A 77 3.49 3.99 -1.38
C ALA A 77 3.55 5.32 -0.61
N SER A 78 2.93 5.43 0.56
CA SER A 78 3.04 6.61 1.42
C SER A 78 4.47 6.88 1.87
N GLN A 79 5.23 5.84 2.23
CA GLN A 79 6.63 5.97 2.59
C GLN A 79 7.49 6.35 1.37
N ILE A 80 7.23 5.75 0.21
CA ILE A 80 7.97 6.05 -1.03
C ILE A 80 7.61 7.43 -1.59
N THR A 81 6.38 7.92 -1.40
CA THR A 81 5.97 9.27 -1.80
C THR A 81 6.37 10.37 -0.80
N SER A 82 6.93 10.00 0.36
CA SER A 82 7.29 10.98 1.38
C SER A 82 8.35 11.95 0.85
N VAL A 83 7.99 13.23 0.80
CA VAL A 83 8.90 14.31 0.41
C VAL A 83 9.40 14.96 1.68
N ARG A 84 10.72 14.97 1.90
CA ARG A 84 11.32 15.58 3.10
C ARG A 84 11.10 17.11 3.17
N ASN A 85 10.60 17.78 2.10
CA ASN A 85 10.50 19.24 2.08
C ASN A 85 9.55 19.93 1.05
N ASN A 86 8.54 19.28 0.43
CA ASN A 86 7.61 20.05 -0.43
C ASN A 86 6.23 19.37 -0.64
N GLN A 87 5.13 20.09 -0.38
CA GLN A 87 3.74 19.60 -0.43
C GLN A 87 3.05 19.78 -1.81
N ASN A 88 3.76 20.16 -2.87
CA ASN A 88 3.17 20.25 -4.21
C ASN A 88 2.81 18.85 -4.75
N GLN A 89 1.63 18.70 -5.38
CA GLN A 89 1.20 17.41 -5.97
C GLN A 89 2.19 16.86 -7.00
N ASN A 90 2.84 17.73 -7.78
CA ASN A 90 3.94 17.34 -8.68
C ASN A 90 5.12 16.74 -7.92
N GLY A 91 5.34 17.17 -6.67
CA GLY A 91 6.38 16.65 -5.79
C GLY A 91 6.12 15.22 -5.32
N MET A 92 4.86 14.79 -5.18
CA MET A 92 4.53 13.42 -4.76
C MET A 92 4.87 12.40 -5.85
N ALA A 93 4.40 12.65 -7.08
CA ALA A 93 4.67 11.78 -8.22
C ALA A 93 6.17 11.71 -8.52
N GLN A 94 6.85 12.86 -8.45
CA GLN A 94 8.31 12.92 -8.54
C GLN A 94 8.94 12.07 -7.43
N ALA A 95 8.65 12.35 -6.16
CA ALA A 95 9.23 11.62 -5.04
C ALA A 95 9.02 10.11 -5.16
N PHE A 96 7.85 9.66 -5.62
CA PHE A 96 7.62 8.25 -5.87
C PHE A 96 8.64 7.66 -6.85
N ALA A 97 8.80 8.28 -8.01
CA ALA A 97 9.73 7.80 -9.04
C ALA A 97 11.19 7.82 -8.57
N TYR A 98 11.61 8.90 -7.89
CA TYR A 98 12.96 9.04 -7.35
C TYR A 98 13.25 8.01 -6.26
N ASN A 99 12.42 7.98 -5.21
CA ASN A 99 12.63 7.13 -4.05
C ASN A 99 12.52 5.64 -4.41
N LEU A 100 11.58 5.27 -5.29
CA LEU A 100 11.47 3.88 -5.76
C LEU A 100 12.72 3.44 -6.54
N THR A 101 13.30 4.35 -7.31
CA THR A 101 14.52 4.06 -8.07
C THR A 101 15.74 3.94 -7.15
N ILE A 102 15.88 4.83 -6.17
CA ILE A 102 16.92 4.74 -5.13
C ILE A 102 16.77 3.41 -4.37
N LEU A 103 15.54 3.05 -3.98
CA LEU A 103 15.24 1.78 -3.30
C LEU A 103 15.76 0.58 -4.11
N ARG A 104 15.45 0.52 -5.41
CA ARG A 104 15.89 -0.58 -6.29
C ARG A 104 17.42 -0.64 -6.40
N ASN A 105 18.06 0.51 -6.62
CA ASN A 105 19.51 0.58 -6.74
C ASN A 105 20.16 0.12 -5.43
N ARG A 106 19.62 0.55 -4.29
CA ARG A 106 20.15 0.19 -2.98
C ARG A 106 19.94 -1.29 -2.65
N ALA A 107 18.74 -1.83 -2.89
CA ALA A 107 18.46 -3.26 -2.75
C ALA A 107 19.44 -4.10 -3.56
N LYS A 108 19.67 -3.74 -4.83
CA LYS A 108 20.65 -4.41 -5.70
C LYS A 108 22.07 -4.30 -5.14
N SER A 109 22.50 -3.11 -4.68
CA SER A 109 23.85 -2.91 -4.13
C SER A 109 24.12 -3.72 -2.86
N LEU A 110 23.06 -4.02 -2.10
CA LEU A 110 23.12 -4.82 -0.87
C LEU A 110 22.89 -6.32 -1.13
N GLY A 111 22.76 -6.74 -2.39
CA GLY A 111 22.50 -8.13 -2.74
C GLY A 111 21.13 -8.64 -2.25
N LEU A 112 20.15 -7.75 -2.08
CA LEU A 112 18.80 -8.14 -1.70
C LEU A 112 18.03 -8.57 -2.94
N TYR A 113 17.80 -9.88 -3.02
CA TYR A 113 17.03 -10.50 -4.09
C TYR A 113 15.65 -10.92 -3.60
N VAL A 114 14.66 -10.78 -4.47
CA VAL A 114 13.29 -11.27 -4.27
C VAL A 114 13.02 -12.35 -5.31
N SER A 115 12.83 -13.56 -4.82
CA SER A 115 12.54 -14.75 -5.63
C SER A 115 11.12 -14.69 -6.20
N ASN A 116 10.85 -15.50 -7.23
CA ASN A 116 9.49 -15.60 -7.77
C ASN A 116 8.54 -16.27 -6.77
N ALA A 117 9.01 -17.23 -5.98
CA ALA A 117 8.21 -17.85 -4.93
C ALA A 117 7.73 -16.85 -3.86
N GLU A 118 8.58 -15.87 -3.49
CA GLU A 118 8.17 -14.78 -2.59
C GLU A 118 7.07 -13.90 -3.21
N VAL A 119 7.15 -13.64 -4.51
CA VAL A 119 6.11 -12.88 -5.23
C VAL A 119 4.80 -13.66 -5.27
N GLU A 120 4.85 -14.95 -5.60
CA GLU A 120 3.69 -15.83 -5.63
C GLU A 120 3.02 -15.93 -4.25
N ASN A 121 3.81 -16.10 -3.19
CA ASN A 121 3.30 -16.13 -1.82
C ASN A 121 2.64 -14.81 -1.41
N GLU A 122 3.21 -13.68 -1.82
CA GLU A 122 2.60 -12.37 -1.57
C GLU A 122 1.26 -12.25 -2.30
N ILE A 123 1.19 -12.60 -3.60
CA ILE A 123 -0.06 -12.59 -4.39
C ILE A 123 -1.12 -13.48 -3.73
N GLN A 124 -0.74 -14.69 -3.31
CA GLN A 124 -1.66 -15.63 -2.68
C GLN A 124 -2.23 -15.14 -1.34
N ARG A 125 -1.57 -14.18 -0.67
CA ARG A 125 -1.99 -13.59 0.60
C ARG A 125 -2.74 -12.27 0.45
N MET A 126 -2.77 -11.68 -0.74
CA MET A 126 -3.46 -10.41 -0.94
C MET A 126 -4.96 -10.57 -0.68
N ASP A 127 -5.51 -9.67 0.14
CA ASP A 127 -6.92 -9.67 0.56
C ASP A 127 -7.90 -9.59 -0.62
N ILE A 128 -7.53 -8.88 -1.70
CA ILE A 128 -8.34 -8.79 -2.93
C ILE A 128 -8.42 -10.10 -3.71
N PHE A 129 -7.51 -11.03 -3.46
CA PHE A 129 -7.46 -12.36 -4.09
C PHE A 129 -7.88 -13.47 -3.12
N GLN A 130 -8.52 -13.14 -2.00
CA GLN A 130 -9.10 -14.12 -1.10
C GLN A 130 -10.56 -14.42 -1.44
N VAL A 131 -10.97 -15.68 -1.27
CA VAL A 131 -12.38 -16.06 -1.20
C VAL A 131 -12.98 -15.44 0.06
N ARG A 132 -14.20 -14.90 -0.06
CA ARG A 132 -14.93 -14.28 1.06
C ARG A 132 -16.16 -15.08 1.42
N ASP A 133 -16.53 -15.03 2.69
CA ASP A 133 -17.82 -15.54 3.16
C ASP A 133 -18.96 -14.55 2.86
N THR A 134 -20.18 -14.89 3.29
CA THR A 134 -21.36 -14.04 3.11
C THR A 134 -21.31 -12.73 3.89
N MET A 135 -20.43 -12.61 4.89
CA MET A 135 -20.19 -11.41 5.70
C MET A 135 -18.99 -10.60 5.17
N GLY A 136 -18.35 -11.04 4.08
CA GLY A 136 -17.20 -10.37 3.47
C GLY A 136 -15.84 -10.67 4.11
N GLN A 137 -15.77 -11.61 5.07
CA GLN A 137 -14.52 -11.98 5.73
C GLN A 137 -13.69 -12.93 4.85
N PRO A 138 -12.35 -12.78 4.78
CA PRO A 138 -11.50 -13.65 3.98
C PRO A 138 -11.40 -15.06 4.61
N LEU A 139 -11.52 -16.09 3.76
CA LEU A 139 -11.43 -17.50 4.16
C LEU A 139 -10.02 -18.10 4.02
N ASN A 140 -8.99 -17.25 3.88
CA ASN A 140 -7.58 -17.66 3.65
C ASN A 140 -7.42 -18.68 2.52
N ARG A 141 -8.19 -18.48 1.44
CA ARG A 141 -8.24 -19.34 0.26
C ARG A 141 -8.08 -18.47 -0.96
N PHE A 142 -7.12 -18.81 -1.83
CA PHE A 142 -6.88 -18.05 -3.04
C PHE A 142 -8.07 -18.15 -4.01
N ASN A 143 -8.47 -17.02 -4.55
CA ASN A 143 -9.55 -16.89 -5.53
C ASN A 143 -8.95 -16.69 -6.93
N LEU A 144 -8.81 -17.80 -7.67
CA LEU A 144 -8.26 -17.78 -9.03
C LEU A 144 -9.09 -16.89 -9.97
N ASN A 145 -10.42 -16.86 -9.84
CA ASN A 145 -11.26 -16.03 -10.69
C ASN A 145 -11.04 -14.53 -10.45
N ALA A 146 -10.85 -14.13 -9.19
CA ALA A 146 -10.51 -12.75 -8.86
C ALA A 146 -9.13 -12.36 -9.41
N TRP A 147 -8.16 -13.27 -9.36
CA TRP A 147 -6.85 -13.08 -9.97
C TRP A 147 -6.92 -12.93 -11.49
N GLU A 148 -7.61 -13.83 -12.19
CA GLU A 148 -7.79 -13.75 -13.65
C GLU A 148 -8.57 -12.49 -14.07
N TYR A 149 -9.58 -12.09 -13.30
CA TYR A 149 -10.29 -10.85 -13.52
C TYR A 149 -9.37 -9.63 -13.34
N PHE A 150 -8.55 -9.61 -12.30
CA PHE A 150 -7.57 -8.54 -12.10
C PHE A 150 -6.54 -8.49 -13.23
N LYS A 151 -6.01 -9.62 -13.68
CA LYS A 151 -5.10 -9.68 -14.84
C LYS A 151 -5.74 -9.10 -16.10
N SER A 152 -6.98 -9.49 -16.40
CA SER A 152 -7.66 -9.04 -17.62
C SER A 152 -8.13 -7.58 -17.58
N THR A 153 -8.21 -6.96 -16.40
CA THR A 153 -8.67 -5.57 -16.24
C THR A 153 -7.56 -4.62 -15.86
N ALA A 154 -6.85 -4.87 -14.76
CA ALA A 154 -5.83 -3.99 -14.21
C ALA A 154 -4.47 -4.15 -14.89
N LEU A 155 -4.19 -5.34 -15.44
CA LEU A 155 -2.91 -5.68 -16.07
C LEU A 155 -3.01 -5.79 -17.60
N ALA A 156 -4.06 -5.17 -18.18
CA ALA A 156 -4.29 -5.10 -19.61
C ALA A 156 -3.86 -3.74 -20.15
N GLY A 157 -2.86 -3.71 -21.04
CA GLY A 157 -2.34 -2.49 -21.66
C GLY A 157 -0.88 -2.20 -21.30
N ASP A 158 -0.57 -0.94 -20.98
CA ASP A 158 0.79 -0.47 -20.71
C ASP A 158 1.37 -0.94 -19.36
N PHE A 159 0.51 -1.42 -18.45
CA PHE A 159 0.91 -2.03 -17.19
C PHE A 159 0.68 -3.54 -17.24
N THR A 160 1.75 -4.31 -17.31
CA THR A 160 1.70 -5.76 -17.55
C THR A 160 1.86 -6.56 -16.26
N GLU A 161 1.66 -7.89 -16.33
CA GLU A 161 1.97 -8.80 -15.22
C GLU A 161 3.43 -8.72 -14.76
N LYS A 162 4.36 -8.42 -15.69
CA LYS A 162 5.76 -8.18 -15.36
C LYS A 162 5.94 -6.91 -14.52
N ASP A 163 5.20 -5.86 -14.82
CA ASP A 163 5.25 -4.59 -14.08
C ASP A 163 4.66 -4.73 -12.69
N PHE A 164 3.58 -5.52 -12.58
CA PHE A 164 2.96 -5.90 -11.31
C PHE A 164 3.90 -6.75 -10.45
N THR A 165 4.50 -7.79 -11.04
CA THR A 165 5.53 -8.60 -10.41
C THR A 165 6.67 -7.73 -9.89
N GLN A 166 7.12 -6.75 -10.69
CA GLN A 166 8.16 -5.83 -10.26
C GLN A 166 7.70 -4.92 -9.11
N LEU A 167 6.44 -4.44 -9.11
CA LEU A 167 5.90 -3.66 -7.98
C LEU A 167 5.91 -4.48 -6.68
N ILE A 168 5.52 -5.76 -6.74
CA ILE A 168 5.57 -6.65 -5.59
C ILE A 168 7.02 -6.83 -5.11
N LYS A 169 7.96 -7.06 -6.05
CA LYS A 169 9.39 -7.13 -5.72
C LYS A 169 9.89 -5.85 -5.06
N ASP A 170 9.41 -4.68 -5.50
CA ASP A 170 9.78 -3.41 -4.90
C ASP A 170 9.28 -3.31 -3.45
N LYS A 171 8.03 -3.68 -3.18
CA LYS A 171 7.45 -3.70 -1.81
C LYS A 171 8.20 -4.67 -0.90
N ILE A 172 8.49 -5.89 -1.36
CA ILE A 172 9.23 -6.88 -0.57
C ILE A 172 10.66 -6.39 -0.32
N SER A 173 11.32 -5.79 -1.31
CA SER A 173 12.65 -5.22 -1.16
C SER A 173 12.66 -4.09 -0.12
N TYR A 174 11.62 -3.26 -0.09
CA TYR A 174 11.44 -2.24 0.94
C TYR A 174 11.37 -2.84 2.34
N VAL A 175 10.53 -3.86 2.54
CA VAL A 175 10.42 -4.53 3.85
C VAL A 175 11.77 -5.10 4.28
N LYS A 176 12.43 -5.86 3.40
CA LYS A 176 13.77 -6.43 3.69
C LYS A 176 14.81 -5.35 4.03
N LEU A 177 14.79 -4.22 3.31
CA LEU A 177 15.70 -3.11 3.58
C LEU A 177 15.41 -2.47 4.94
N THR A 178 14.14 -2.24 5.27
CA THR A 178 13.76 -1.67 6.57
C THR A 178 14.11 -2.59 7.73
N GLU A 179 13.92 -3.90 7.57
CA GLU A 179 14.32 -4.90 8.56
C GLU A 179 15.84 -4.94 8.72
N LEU A 180 16.59 -4.91 7.61
CA LEU A 180 18.05 -4.89 7.64
C LEU A 180 18.58 -3.68 8.41
N VAL A 181 18.04 -2.48 8.11
CA VAL A 181 18.43 -1.23 8.80
C VAL A 181 17.98 -1.24 10.27
N GLY A 182 16.81 -1.79 10.56
CA GLY A 182 16.23 -1.86 11.90
C GLY A 182 16.82 -2.95 12.79
N SER A 183 17.47 -3.96 12.23
CA SER A 183 17.96 -5.15 12.96
C SER A 183 18.95 -4.86 14.09
N GLY A 184 19.56 -3.67 14.10
CA GLY A 184 20.47 -3.22 15.16
C GLY A 184 19.86 -2.22 16.16
N VAL A 185 18.58 -1.86 16.03
CA VAL A 185 17.94 -0.83 16.85
C VAL A 185 17.04 -1.49 17.89
N ILE A 186 17.40 -1.36 19.16
CA ILE A 186 16.55 -1.78 20.28
C ILE A 186 16.00 -0.51 20.94
N PRO A 187 14.67 -0.33 21.02
CA PRO A 187 14.09 0.82 21.71
C PRO A 187 14.51 0.80 23.17
N SER A 188 14.73 1.97 23.75
CA SER A 188 15.13 2.06 25.16
C SER A 188 13.99 1.56 26.06
N LYS A 189 14.32 0.96 27.21
CA LYS A 189 13.30 0.55 28.20
C LYS A 189 12.37 1.70 28.58
N HIS A 190 12.92 2.92 28.69
CA HIS A 190 12.14 4.12 28.99
C HIS A 190 11.10 4.44 27.91
N GLU A 191 11.48 4.33 26.63
CA GLU A 191 10.57 4.56 25.50
C GLU A 191 9.47 3.51 25.45
N VAL A 192 9.82 2.23 25.64
CA VAL A 192 8.85 1.13 25.73
C VAL A 192 7.87 1.37 26.88
N ASP A 193 8.38 1.71 28.06
CA ASP A 193 7.55 1.98 29.24
C ASP A 193 6.63 3.20 29.02
N MET A 194 7.10 4.23 28.31
CA MET A 194 6.32 5.43 28.00
C MET A 194 5.19 5.13 27.02
N VAL A 195 5.46 4.40 25.94
CA VAL A 195 4.45 4.00 24.96
C VAL A 195 3.42 3.08 25.62
N TYR A 196 3.88 2.08 26.38
CA TYR A 196 2.98 1.17 27.11
C TYR A 196 2.06 1.93 28.05
N LYS A 197 2.60 2.88 28.84
CA LYS A 197 1.78 3.75 29.70
C LYS A 197 0.81 4.58 28.87
N LYS A 198 1.25 5.22 27.78
CA LYS A 198 0.35 6.03 26.94
C LYS A 198 -0.85 5.23 26.42
N GLU A 199 -0.64 3.99 26.02
CA GLU A 199 -1.70 3.14 25.43
C GLU A 199 -2.58 2.45 26.49
N ASN A 200 -2.05 2.17 27.69
CA ASN A 200 -2.74 1.35 28.69
C ASN A 200 -3.06 2.10 30.00
N GLN A 201 -2.59 3.34 30.16
CA GLN A 201 -2.86 4.13 31.35
C GLN A 201 -4.28 4.68 31.30
N ASN A 202 -5.14 4.13 32.16
CA ASN A 202 -6.46 4.68 32.42
C ASN A 202 -6.33 5.93 33.28
N VAL A 203 -6.62 7.10 32.71
CA VAL A 203 -6.72 8.37 33.45
C VAL A 203 -8.18 8.60 33.81
N ILE A 204 -8.50 8.51 35.11
CA ILE A 204 -9.81 8.90 35.63
C ILE A 204 -9.73 10.37 36.02
N ALA A 205 -10.43 11.22 35.28
CA ALA A 205 -10.51 12.65 35.57
C ALA A 205 -11.90 13.00 36.12
N TYR A 206 -11.94 13.67 37.27
CA TYR A 206 -13.15 14.27 37.80
C TYR A 206 -13.12 15.77 37.49
N ILE A 207 -14.13 16.23 36.76
CA ILE A 207 -14.30 17.67 36.49
C ILE A 207 -15.22 18.23 37.57
N ILE A 208 -14.65 18.98 38.50
CA ILE A 208 -15.43 19.79 39.43
C ILE A 208 -15.63 21.14 38.77
N LYS A 209 -16.86 21.42 38.31
CA LYS A 209 -17.23 22.75 37.81
C LYS A 209 -17.64 23.61 39.00
N GLU A 210 -16.91 24.68 39.25
CA GLU A 210 -17.36 25.69 40.22
C GLU A 210 -18.49 26.53 39.57
N PRO A 211 -19.69 26.59 40.17
CA PRO A 211 -20.78 27.39 39.63
C PRO A 211 -20.45 28.88 39.74
N ILE A 212 -20.67 29.64 38.66
CA ILE A 212 -20.45 31.09 38.61
C ILE A 212 -21.33 31.81 39.66
N GLU A 213 -22.43 31.20 40.08
CA GLU A 213 -23.35 31.72 41.09
C GLU A 213 -22.67 31.88 42.46
N LYS A 214 -21.74 30.99 42.84
CA LYS A 214 -20.98 31.13 44.10
C LYS A 214 -20.02 32.31 44.05
N SER A 215 -19.42 32.60 42.90
CA SER A 215 -18.51 33.74 42.72
C SER A 215 -19.25 35.08 42.63
N LYS A 216 -20.58 35.07 42.49
CA LYS A 216 -21.44 36.27 42.55
C LYS A 216 -21.92 36.59 43.96
N GLU A 217 -21.74 35.69 44.92
CA GLU A 217 -22.20 35.89 46.30
C GLU A 217 -21.41 37.03 46.96
N GLY A 218 -22.10 38.09 47.39
CA GLY A 218 -21.48 39.30 47.97
C GLY A 218 -21.07 40.38 46.95
N ILE A 219 -21.33 40.18 45.65
CA ILE A 219 -21.16 41.21 44.62
C ILE A 219 -22.51 41.91 44.40
N GLU A 220 -22.70 43.07 45.02
CA GLU A 220 -23.82 43.96 44.72
C GLU A 220 -23.42 44.90 43.58
N THR A 221 -24.04 44.74 42.41
CA THR A 221 -23.84 45.65 41.26
C THR A 221 -25.19 46.10 40.74
N THR A 222 -25.34 47.40 40.51
CA THR A 222 -26.54 47.98 39.90
C THR A 222 -26.50 47.86 38.37
N LYS A 223 -27.65 47.98 37.70
CA LYS A 223 -27.71 47.90 36.22
C LYS A 223 -26.98 49.07 35.58
N GLU A 224 -27.00 50.21 36.24
CA GLU A 224 -26.36 51.46 35.86
C GLU A 224 -24.83 51.33 35.87
N GLU A 225 -24.25 50.78 36.93
CA GLU A 225 -22.81 50.55 37.05
C GLU A 225 -22.29 49.58 35.98
N ILE A 226 -23.05 48.53 35.66
CA ILE A 226 -22.70 47.58 34.59
C ILE A 226 -22.71 48.27 33.23
N ALA A 227 -23.72 49.12 32.98
CA ALA A 227 -23.83 49.86 31.72
C ALA A 227 -22.70 50.89 31.56
N GLU A 228 -22.35 51.61 32.61
CA GLU A 228 -21.21 52.55 32.61
C GLU A 228 -19.89 51.82 32.36
N HIS A 229 -19.65 50.70 33.04
CA HIS A 229 -18.45 49.91 32.85
C HIS A 229 -18.34 49.36 31.41
N TYR A 230 -19.43 48.85 30.85
CA TYR A 230 -19.47 48.37 29.46
C TYR A 230 -19.18 49.49 28.46
N ASN A 231 -19.82 50.66 28.62
CA ASN A 231 -19.60 51.80 27.72
C ASN A 231 -18.16 52.29 27.81
N LYS A 232 -17.58 52.36 29.02
CA LYS A 232 -16.17 52.71 29.21
C LYS A 232 -15.23 51.75 28.48
N LEU A 233 -15.42 50.44 28.63
CA LEU A 233 -14.62 49.43 27.92
C LEU A 233 -14.75 49.55 26.39
N LYS A 234 -15.95 49.93 25.91
CA LYS A 234 -16.22 50.13 24.48
C LYS A 234 -15.51 51.37 23.94
N ASP A 235 -15.56 52.48 24.68
CA ASP A 235 -14.93 53.74 24.32
C ASP A 235 -13.39 53.64 24.34
N GLU A 236 -12.84 52.88 25.29
CA GLU A 236 -11.40 52.59 25.40
C GLU A 236 -10.94 51.50 24.40
N ASN A 237 -11.86 50.91 23.63
CA ASN A 237 -11.64 49.76 22.75
C ASN A 237 -10.87 48.64 23.46
N ASP A 238 -11.27 48.35 24.71
CA ASP A 238 -10.53 47.45 25.57
C ASP A 238 -10.60 46.00 25.04
N SER A 239 -9.42 45.38 25.02
CA SER A 239 -9.19 43.98 24.70
C SER A 239 -10.08 42.98 25.47
N LEU A 240 -10.65 43.35 26.61
CA LEU A 240 -11.60 42.53 27.38
C LEU A 240 -12.90 42.24 26.63
N LEU A 241 -13.37 43.13 25.76
CA LEU A 241 -14.59 42.92 24.97
C LEU A 241 -14.44 41.87 23.86
N ASN A 242 -13.20 41.62 23.45
CA ASN A 242 -12.85 40.74 22.31
C ASN A 242 -11.97 39.55 22.73
N LYS A 243 -11.77 39.32 24.03
CA LYS A 243 -11.02 38.15 24.50
C LYS A 243 -11.92 36.92 24.54
N PRO A 244 -11.48 35.78 23.99
CA PRO A 244 -12.15 34.53 24.28
C PRO A 244 -12.12 34.27 25.78
N GLU A 245 -13.20 33.67 26.31
CA GLU A 245 -13.32 33.26 27.71
C GLU A 245 -12.02 32.55 28.16
N LYS A 246 -11.36 33.10 29.19
CA LYS A 246 -10.15 32.49 29.75
C LYS A 246 -10.57 31.53 30.85
N ARG A 247 -10.30 30.24 30.67
CA ARG A 247 -10.49 29.20 31.68
C ARG A 247 -9.15 28.86 32.31
N SER A 248 -9.08 28.87 33.63
CA SER A 248 -7.99 28.24 34.38
C SER A 248 -8.37 26.79 34.69
N PHE A 249 -7.39 25.91 34.66
CA PHE A 249 -7.53 24.53 35.12
C PHE A 249 -6.53 24.33 36.24
N GLU A 250 -7.01 23.82 37.37
CA GLU A 250 -6.14 23.34 38.44
C GLU A 250 -6.24 21.81 38.48
N TYR A 251 -5.07 21.16 38.54
CA TYR A 251 -4.99 19.70 38.59
C TYR A 251 -4.55 19.29 39.99
N ALA A 252 -5.33 18.41 40.63
CA ALA A 252 -4.91 17.69 41.82
C ALA A 252 -4.49 16.28 41.39
N PHE A 253 -3.20 15.96 41.55
CA PHE A 253 -2.70 14.61 41.33
C PHE A 253 -2.86 13.80 42.62
N PHE A 254 -3.69 12.77 42.57
CA PHE A 254 -3.77 11.78 43.64
C PHE A 254 -2.90 10.59 43.22
N PRO A 255 -1.74 10.35 43.86
CA PRO A 255 -1.00 9.12 43.62
C PRO A 255 -1.91 7.94 43.96
N ASN A 256 -1.95 6.93 43.11
CA ASN A 256 -2.65 5.69 43.42
C ASN A 256 -2.17 5.20 44.80
N PRO A 257 -3.08 4.70 45.67
CA PRO A 257 -2.67 4.10 46.93
C PRO A 257 -1.64 3.02 46.63
N THR A 258 -0.51 3.08 47.33
CA THR A 258 0.54 2.08 47.21
C THR A 258 -0.08 0.75 47.61
N TYR A 259 -0.22 -0.16 46.64
CA TYR A 259 -0.65 -1.52 46.92
C TYR A 259 0.46 -2.19 47.73
N VAL A 260 0.28 -2.27 49.05
CA VAL A 260 1.10 -3.12 49.90
C VAL A 260 0.64 -4.54 49.60
N LYS A 261 1.42 -5.26 48.78
CA LYS A 261 1.22 -6.69 48.56
C LYS A 261 1.21 -7.37 49.93
N PRO A 262 0.13 -8.06 50.34
CA PRO A 262 0.13 -8.84 51.57
C PRO A 262 1.32 -9.79 51.56
N GLU A 263 2.06 -9.89 52.67
CA GLU A 263 3.09 -10.91 52.82
C GLU A 263 2.49 -12.27 52.45
N PRO A 264 3.19 -13.08 51.63
CA PRO A 264 2.69 -14.40 51.28
C PRO A 264 2.46 -15.19 52.57
N ALA A 265 1.27 -15.77 52.71
CA ALA A 265 1.02 -16.76 53.74
C ALA A 265 2.10 -17.85 53.64
N PRO A 266 2.57 -18.42 54.77
CA PRO A 266 3.59 -19.45 54.75
C PRO A 266 3.19 -20.55 53.77
N GLU A 267 4.10 -20.89 52.85
CA GLU A 267 3.89 -21.91 51.82
C GLU A 267 3.38 -23.20 52.47
N SER A 268 2.17 -23.60 52.08
CA SER A 268 1.67 -24.94 52.34
C SER A 268 2.68 -25.94 51.78
N ALA A 269 3.06 -26.94 52.57
CA ALA A 269 3.99 -27.99 52.17
C ALA A 269 3.63 -28.54 50.78
N PRO A 270 4.62 -28.82 49.91
CA PRO A 270 4.37 -29.25 48.54
C PRO A 270 3.49 -30.50 48.52
N GLU A 271 2.41 -30.43 47.74
CA GLU A 271 1.58 -31.61 47.43
C GLU A 271 2.45 -32.70 46.80
N PRO A 272 2.25 -33.98 47.16
CA PRO A 272 3.00 -35.08 46.58
C PRO A 272 2.77 -35.10 45.06
N ALA A 273 3.87 -35.25 44.31
CA ALA A 273 3.86 -35.24 42.86
C ALA A 273 2.85 -36.27 42.31
N PRO A 274 2.05 -35.90 41.28
CA PRO A 274 1.13 -36.83 40.65
C PRO A 274 1.89 -38.01 40.06
N GLU A 275 1.37 -39.23 40.29
CA GLU A 275 1.92 -40.45 39.71
C GLU A 275 2.01 -40.33 38.17
N PRO A 276 3.10 -40.84 37.57
CA PRO A 276 3.28 -40.76 36.12
C PRO A 276 2.13 -41.46 35.40
N ALA A 277 1.56 -40.76 34.42
CA ALA A 277 0.50 -41.29 33.57
C ALA A 277 0.97 -42.58 32.86
N PRO A 278 0.10 -43.60 32.73
CA PRO A 278 0.44 -44.84 32.03
C PRO A 278 0.82 -44.55 30.56
N GLU A 279 1.87 -45.22 30.10
CA GLU A 279 2.39 -45.09 28.73
C GLU A 279 1.26 -45.31 27.70
N PRO A 280 1.20 -44.48 26.64
CA PRO A 280 0.21 -44.64 25.58
C PRO A 280 0.37 -46.00 24.89
N ALA A 281 -0.74 -46.71 24.74
CA ALA A 281 -0.79 -47.99 24.06
C ALA A 281 -0.26 -47.87 22.61
N PRO A 282 0.44 -48.90 22.10
CA PRO A 282 1.00 -48.87 20.75
C PRO A 282 -0.10 -48.67 19.70
N GLU A 283 0.18 -47.79 18.73
CA GLU A 283 -0.71 -47.50 17.61
C GLU A 283 -1.07 -48.77 16.84
N PRO A 284 -2.34 -48.94 16.41
CA PRO A 284 -2.76 -50.08 15.61
C PRO A 284 -2.02 -50.09 14.27
N ALA A 285 -1.55 -51.28 13.88
CA ALA A 285 -0.83 -51.50 12.63
C ALA A 285 -1.67 -51.02 11.42
N PRO A 286 -1.03 -50.43 10.39
CA PRO A 286 -1.74 -49.95 9.20
C PRO A 286 -2.49 -51.09 8.50
N GLU A 287 -3.74 -50.81 8.12
CA GLU A 287 -4.57 -51.74 7.35
C GLU A 287 -3.87 -52.16 6.05
N PRO A 288 -3.97 -53.44 5.65
CA PRO A 288 -3.35 -53.92 4.42
C PRO A 288 -3.95 -53.20 3.21
N ALA A 289 -3.07 -52.76 2.31
CA ALA A 289 -3.43 -52.08 1.08
C ALA A 289 -4.42 -52.91 0.24
N PRO A 290 -5.41 -52.28 -0.41
CA PRO A 290 -6.35 -52.98 -1.28
C PRO A 290 -5.62 -53.67 -2.44
N GLU A 291 -6.01 -54.93 -2.72
CA GLU A 291 -5.47 -55.72 -3.82
C GLU A 291 -5.63 -55.00 -5.16
N PRO A 292 -4.63 -55.08 -6.06
CA PRO A 292 -4.70 -54.45 -7.37
C PRO A 292 -5.83 -55.05 -8.21
N ALA A 293 -6.58 -54.18 -8.88
CA ALA A 293 -7.67 -54.55 -9.77
C ALA A 293 -7.18 -55.47 -10.92
N PRO A 294 -7.99 -56.45 -11.35
CA PRO A 294 -7.61 -57.37 -12.42
C PRO A 294 -7.37 -56.63 -13.74
N GLU A 295 -6.29 -57.03 -14.44
CA GLU A 295 -5.92 -56.48 -15.75
C GLU A 295 -7.07 -56.61 -16.77
N PRO A 296 -7.29 -55.61 -17.63
CA PRO A 296 -8.31 -55.68 -18.67
C PRO A 296 -7.99 -56.80 -19.67
N ALA A 297 -9.03 -57.58 -20.02
CA ALA A 297 -8.93 -58.67 -20.97
C ALA A 297 -8.44 -58.18 -22.35
N PRO A 298 -7.62 -58.98 -23.06
CA PRO A 298 -7.11 -58.62 -24.38
C PRO A 298 -8.24 -58.46 -25.40
N GLU A 299 -8.14 -57.40 -26.22
CA GLU A 299 -9.07 -57.13 -27.33
C GLU A 299 -9.12 -58.31 -28.32
N PRO A 300 -10.31 -58.64 -28.84
CA PRO A 300 -10.46 -59.71 -29.83
C PRO A 300 -9.74 -59.36 -31.13
N ALA A 301 -9.04 -60.37 -31.69
CA ALA A 301 -8.31 -60.26 -32.94
C ALA A 301 -9.24 -59.88 -34.12
N PRO A 302 -8.77 -59.07 -35.08
CA PRO A 302 -9.56 -58.68 -36.25
C PRO A 302 -9.89 -59.88 -37.13
N GLU A 303 -11.14 -59.92 -37.62
CA GLU A 303 -11.64 -60.94 -38.55
C GLU A 303 -10.83 -60.97 -39.86
N PRO A 304 -10.59 -62.17 -40.44
CA PRO A 304 -9.88 -62.29 -41.70
C PRO A 304 -10.69 -61.70 -42.86
N ALA A 305 -9.98 -60.99 -43.75
CA ALA A 305 -10.54 -60.39 -44.96
C ALA A 305 -11.15 -61.45 -45.91
N PRO A 306 -12.26 -61.13 -46.60
CA PRO A 306 -12.89 -62.06 -47.55
C PRO A 306 -12.02 -62.31 -48.78
N GLU A 307 -11.97 -63.58 -49.21
CA GLU A 307 -11.28 -64.04 -50.42
C GLU A 307 -11.84 -63.36 -51.70
N PRO A 308 -10.98 -63.03 -52.68
CA PRO A 308 -11.42 -62.50 -53.95
C PRO A 308 -12.14 -63.57 -54.81
N ALA A 309 -13.24 -63.16 -55.43
CA ALA A 309 -14.05 -63.98 -56.32
C ALA A 309 -13.28 -64.40 -57.60
N PRO A 310 -13.58 -65.57 -58.18
CA PRO A 310 -12.94 -66.04 -59.41
C PRO A 310 -13.41 -65.23 -60.63
N GLU A 311 -12.46 -64.74 -61.42
CA GLU A 311 -12.71 -64.06 -62.71
C GLU A 311 -13.14 -65.08 -63.80
N PRO A 312 -14.07 -64.69 -64.70
CA PRO A 312 -14.54 -65.51 -65.83
C PRO A 312 -13.59 -65.55 -67.04
#